data_AF-A0A1H1S6I4-F1
#
_entry.id   AF-A0A1H1S6I4-F1
#
_cell.length_a   1.000
_cell.length_b   1.000
_cell.length_c   1.000
_cell.angle_alpha   90.00
_cell.angle_beta   90.00
_cell.angle_gamma   90.00
#
_symmetry.space_group_name_H-M   'P 1'
#
loop_
_entity.id
_entity.type
_entity.pdbx_description
1 polymer ?
#
loop_
_entity_poly.entity_id
_entity_poly.type
_entity_poly.pdbx_seq_one_letter_code
_entity_poly.pdbx_strand_id
1 'polypeptide(L)' 'MAKTFVHATVTLDGFMADPDGGIGWMEGLPAVDEDFAVVREAMDRIGPSDRRADQR' A
#
# COMPACT_ATOMS: atom_id res chain seq x y z
N MET A 1 -11.71 1.93 20.09
CA MET A 1 -10.50 1.66 19.26
C MET A 1 -10.90 1.70 17.80
N ALA A 2 -10.14 2.40 16.97
CA ALA A 2 -10.38 2.44 15.52
C ALA A 2 -9.78 1.20 14.84
N LYS A 3 -10.32 0.80 13.68
CA LYS A 3 -9.70 -0.22 12.83
C LYS A 3 -8.47 0.39 12.15
N THR A 4 -7.31 -0.26 12.29
CA THR A 4 -6.05 0.13 11.64
C THR A 4 -5.73 -0.86 10.55
N PHE A 5 -5.43 -0.37 9.34
CA PHE A 5 -4.97 -1.18 8.21
C PHE A 5 -3.54 -0.78 7.87
N VAL A 6 -2.70 -1.75 7.54
CA VAL A 6 -1.34 -1.54 7.03
C VAL A 6 -1.24 -2.23 5.68
N HIS A 7 -0.95 -1.47 4.64
CA HIS A 7 -0.60 -1.98 3.32
C HIS A 7 0.84 -1.57 3.03
N ALA A 8 1.74 -2.54 2.95
CA ALA A 8 3.15 -2.33 2.69
C ALA A 8 3.72 -3.53 1.93
N THR A 9 4.59 -3.26 0.97
CA THR A 9 5.41 -4.28 0.31
C THR A 9 6.78 -4.27 0.96
N VAL A 10 7.26 -5.45 1.35
CA VAL A 10 8.56 -5.63 1.97
C VAL A 10 9.29 -6.78 1.31
N THR A 11 10.62 -6.74 1.34
CA THR A 11 11.45 -7.90 1.03
C THR A 11 11.21 -9.02 2.04
N LEU A 12 11.66 -10.25 1.73
CA LEU A 12 11.51 -11.39 2.63
C LEU A 12 12.20 -11.18 3.99
N ASP A 13 13.28 -10.39 4.00
CA ASP A 13 14.04 -9.98 5.19
C ASP A 13 13.54 -8.66 5.82
N GLY A 14 12.45 -8.08 5.33
CA GLY A 14 11.70 -7.03 6.01
C GLY A 14 12.07 -5.59 5.67
N PHE A 15 12.79 -5.35 4.56
CA PHE A 15 13.13 -4.00 4.10
C PHE A 15 12.04 -3.42 3.20
N MET A 16 11.77 -2.12 3.36
CA MET A 16 10.79 -1.36 2.56
C MET A 16 11.44 -0.55 1.44
N ALA A 17 12.72 -0.22 1.57
CA ALA A 17 13.46 0.63 0.64
C ALA A 17 14.94 0.25 0.65
N ASP A 18 15.65 0.63 -0.41
CA ASP A 18 17.11 0.59 -0.47
C ASP A 18 17.75 1.67 0.44
N PRO A 19 19.08 1.70 0.61
CA PRO A 19 19.76 2.68 1.46
C PRO A 19 19.56 4.16 1.07
N ASP A 20 19.21 4.43 -0.17
CA ASP A 20 18.93 5.78 -0.68
C ASP A 20 17.43 6.14 -0.58
N GLY A 21 16.60 5.23 -0.04
CA GLY A 21 15.15 5.39 0.11
C GLY A 21 14.36 5.00 -1.15
N GLY A 22 15.01 4.42 -2.14
CA GLY A 22 14.40 3.97 -3.38
C GLY A 22 13.64 2.64 -3.25
N ILE A 23 12.71 2.45 -4.18
CA ILE A 23 11.92 1.21 -4.30
C ILE A 23 12.19 0.47 -5.62
N GLY A 24 13.30 0.78 -6.29
CA GLY A 24 13.65 0.22 -7.60
C GLY A 24 13.76 -1.31 -7.60
N TRP A 25 14.03 -1.91 -6.44
CA TRP A 25 14.02 -3.37 -6.23
C TRP A 25 12.65 -4.03 -6.48
N MET A 26 11.56 -3.25 -6.46
CA MET A 26 10.21 -3.72 -6.79
C MET A 26 9.91 -3.69 -8.28
N GLU A 27 10.74 -3.02 -9.10
CA GLU A 27 10.49 -2.88 -10.53
C GLU A 27 10.64 -4.23 -11.25
N GLY A 28 9.75 -4.49 -12.23
CA GLY A 28 9.79 -5.70 -13.03
C GLY A 28 9.33 -6.97 -12.32
N LEU A 29 8.90 -6.89 -11.06
CA LEU A 29 8.23 -8.01 -10.40
C LEU A 29 6.89 -8.30 -11.11
N PRO A 30 6.62 -9.56 -11.47
CA PRO A 30 5.35 -9.92 -12.08
C PRO A 30 4.23 -9.68 -11.07
N ALA A 31 3.23 -8.93 -11.49
CA ALA A 31 1.97 -8.76 -10.79
C ALA A 31 0.85 -9.30 -11.69
N VAL A 32 -0.07 -10.05 -11.11
CA VAL A 32 -1.28 -10.53 -11.79
C VAL A 32 -2.47 -9.61 -11.45
N ASP A 33 -3.54 -9.68 -12.24
CA ASP A 33 -4.72 -8.83 -12.07
C ASP A 33 -5.34 -8.98 -10.66
N GLU A 34 -5.21 -10.16 -10.07
CA GLU A 34 -5.64 -10.47 -8.70
C GLU A 34 -4.89 -9.65 -7.65
N ASP A 35 -3.59 -9.39 -7.83
CA ASP A 35 -2.80 -8.59 -6.89
C ASP A 35 -3.34 -7.16 -6.82
N PHE A 36 -3.63 -6.57 -7.97
CA PHE A 36 -4.23 -5.23 -8.06
C PHE A 36 -5.64 -5.18 -7.48
N ALA A 37 -6.42 -6.27 -7.62
CA ALA A 37 -7.76 -6.36 -7.05
C ALA A 37 -7.73 -6.33 -5.52
N VAL A 38 -6.78 -7.04 -4.90
CA VAL A 38 -6.59 -7.04 -3.44
C VAL A 38 -6.18 -5.65 -2.93
N VAL A 39 -5.25 -4.98 -3.61
CA VAL A 39 -4.83 -3.62 -3.25
C VAL A 39 -6.00 -2.64 -3.34
N ARG A 40 -6.78 -2.72 -4.42
CA ARG A 40 -7.97 -1.86 -4.60
C ARG A 40 -9.00 -2.07 -3.48
N GLU A 41 -9.30 -3.31 -3.12
CA GLU A 41 -10.22 -3.60 -2.01
C GLU A 41 -9.69 -3.03 -0.68
N ALA A 42 -8.39 -3.19 -0.42
CA ALA A 42 -7.77 -2.64 0.79
C ALA A 42 -7.88 -1.11 0.83
N MET A 43 -7.61 -0.43 -0.29
CA MET A 43 -7.72 1.03 -0.40
C MET A 43 -9.15 1.53 -0.24
N ASP A 44 -10.14 0.87 -0.84
CA ASP A 44 -11.56 1.22 -0.68
C ASP A 44 -12.01 1.14 0.78
N ARG A 45 -11.48 0.19 1.54
CA ARG A 45 -11.81 -0.03 2.97
C ARG A 45 -11.13 0.96 3.92
N ILE A 46 -10.01 1.56 3.52
CA ILE A 46 -9.28 2.57 4.31
C ILE A 46 -9.93 3.96 4.15
N GLY A 47 -10.67 4.16 3.05
CA GLY A 47 -11.44 5.35 2.73
C GLY A 47 -10.74 6.22 1.68
N PRO A 48 -11.50 7.05 0.94
CA PRO A 48 -10.92 7.96 -0.06
C PRO A 48 -9.93 8.92 0.61
N SER A 49 -8.85 9.25 -0.10
CA SER A 49 -7.79 10.17 0.33
C SER A 49 -8.28 11.59 0.63
N ASP A 50 -9.54 11.92 0.33
CA ASP A 50 -10.14 13.22 0.59
C ASP A 50 -10.96 13.25 1.90
N ARG A 51 -10.25 13.31 3.03
CA ARG A 51 -10.84 13.62 4.35
C ARG A 51 -10.99 15.13 4.62
N ARG A 52 -11.20 15.96 3.60
CA ARG A 52 -11.50 17.40 3.82
C ARG A 52 -12.99 17.74 3.84
N ALA A 53 -13.89 16.82 3.50
CA ALA A 53 -15.34 17.11 3.45
C ALA A 53 -16.06 17.04 4.82
N ASP A 54 -15.59 16.22 5.77
CA ASP A 54 -16.34 15.90 7.01
C ASP A 54 -15.81 16.61 8.28
N GLN A 55 -15.11 17.73 8.15
CA GLN A 55 -14.67 18.57 9.29
C GLN A 55 -15.38 19.94 9.35
N ARG A 56 -16.65 20.02 8.92
CA ARG A 56 -17.50 21.20 9.14
C ARG A 56 -18.79 20.84 9.86
#